data_AF-A0A2P2K0C3-F1
#
_entry.id   AF-A0A2P2K0C3-F1
#
_cell.length_a   1.000
_cell.length_b   1.000
_cell.length_c   1.000
_cell.angle_alpha   90.00
_cell.angle_beta   90.00
_cell.angle_gamma   90.00
#
_symmetry.space_group_name_H-M   'P 1'
#
loop_
_entity.id
_entity.type
_entity.pdbx_description
1 polymer ?
#
loop_
_entity_poly.entity_id
_entity_poly.type
_entity_poly.pdbx_seq_one_letter_code
_entity_poly.pdbx_strand_id
1 'polypeptide(L)'
;MKVSSDMVENMYQEAEKVWVPELVRVMRETKQPFLNFIYDCDPMKQIVWDNVVLIGDAAHPTTPHGLRSTNMSILDAAVLGKCLEKWGPKNLASALEEYQSIRLPVTSKQVLHSRRLGRVKQGLCLPDRMRFDPEAASPEDCEELQQKNMPFFACAPLIVG
;
A
#
# COMPACT_ATOMS: atom_id res chain seq x y z
N MET A 1 17.47 -11.64 3.53
CA MET A 1 18.85 -11.74 2.98
C MET A 1 19.80 -11.16 4.02
N LYS A 2 20.94 -11.81 4.31
CA LYS A 2 21.92 -11.26 5.25
C LYS A 2 22.69 -10.13 4.55
N VAL A 3 22.60 -8.92 5.06
CA VAL A 3 23.33 -7.76 4.54
C VAL A 3 24.81 -7.95 4.90
N SER A 4 25.71 -7.90 3.92
CA SER A 4 27.16 -7.98 4.19
C SER A 4 27.69 -6.64 4.71
N SER A 5 28.82 -6.67 5.41
CA SER A 5 29.54 -5.46 5.81
C SER A 5 29.79 -4.52 4.63
N ASP A 6 30.16 -5.10 3.48
CA ASP A 6 30.51 -4.34 2.27
C ASP A 6 29.30 -3.63 1.69
N MET A 7 28.10 -4.25 1.74
CA MET A 7 26.85 -3.59 1.33
C MET A 7 26.52 -2.41 2.24
N VAL A 8 26.74 -2.55 3.55
CA VAL A 8 26.49 -1.46 4.52
C VAL A 8 27.48 -0.31 4.31
N GLU A 9 28.76 -0.62 4.12
CA GLU A 9 29.78 0.39 3.87
C GLU A 9 29.53 1.15 2.57
N ASN A 10 29.19 0.44 1.49
CA ASN A 10 28.79 1.07 0.22
C ASN A 10 27.56 1.97 0.39
N MET A 11 26.56 1.54 1.17
CA MET A 11 25.39 2.37 1.47
C MET A 11 25.77 3.67 2.17
N TYR A 12 26.71 3.65 3.13
CA TYR A 12 27.19 4.86 3.80
C TYR A 12 27.98 5.78 2.88
N GLN A 13 28.85 5.23 2.03
CA GLN A 13 29.62 6.00 1.07
C GLN A 13 28.74 6.69 0.03
N GLU A 14 27.68 6.02 -0.46
CA GLU A 14 26.70 6.64 -1.36
C GLU A 14 25.87 7.70 -0.64
N ALA A 15 25.50 7.48 0.63
CA ALA A 15 24.76 8.46 1.40
C ALA A 15 25.52 9.77 1.58
N GLU A 16 26.84 9.71 1.82
CA GLU A 16 27.70 10.90 1.98
C GLU A 16 27.80 11.77 0.72
N LYS A 17 27.58 11.18 -0.46
CA LYS A 17 27.61 11.91 -1.74
C LYS A 17 26.31 12.63 -2.05
N VAL A 18 25.19 12.13 -1.53
CA VAL A 18 23.84 12.53 -1.94
C VAL A 18 23.11 13.31 -0.85
N TRP A 19 23.27 12.92 0.42
CA TRP A 19 22.45 13.42 1.52
C TRP A 19 23.18 14.44 2.39
N VAL A 20 22.40 15.27 3.07
CA VAL A 20 22.91 16.22 4.08
C VAL A 20 23.52 15.48 5.29
N PRO A 21 24.49 16.10 6.00
CA PRO A 21 25.22 15.43 7.09
C PRO A 21 24.33 14.83 8.19
N GLU A 22 23.19 15.44 8.49
CA GLU A 22 22.25 14.99 9.50
C GLU A 22 21.64 13.63 9.15
N LEU A 23 21.26 13.42 7.88
CA LEU A 23 20.67 12.16 7.42
C LEU A 23 21.73 11.05 7.32
N VAL A 24 22.94 11.39 6.87
CA VAL A 24 24.09 10.47 6.90
C VAL A 24 24.35 9.98 8.32
N ARG A 25 24.30 10.88 9.31
CA ARG A 25 24.46 10.51 10.72
C ARG A 25 23.41 9.51 11.18
N VAL A 26 22.13 9.73 10.85
CA VAL A 26 21.03 8.79 11.17
C VAL A 26 21.29 7.40 10.56
N MET A 27 21.75 7.35 9.32
CA MET A 27 22.09 6.08 8.66
C MET A 27 23.25 5.38 9.39
N ARG A 28 24.32 6.10 9.75
CA ARG A 28 25.49 5.55 10.47
C ARG A 28 25.16 5.05 11.88
N GLU A 29 24.21 5.69 12.58
CA GLU A 29 23.72 5.21 13.88
C GLU A 29 22.90 3.90 13.77
N THR A 30 22.42 3.57 12.56
CA THR A 30 21.75 2.28 12.29
C THR A 30 22.79 1.19 12.04
N LYS A 31 23.39 0.67 13.13
CA LYS A 31 24.55 -0.24 13.10
C LYS A 31 24.31 -1.58 12.37
N GLN A 32 23.06 -2.03 12.31
CA GLN A 32 22.69 -3.30 11.69
C GLN A 32 21.45 -3.10 10.82
N PRO A 33 21.60 -2.43 9.67
CA PRO A 33 20.47 -2.24 8.77
C PRO A 33 20.06 -3.59 8.17
N PHE A 34 18.78 -3.74 7.90
CA PHE A 34 18.25 -4.87 7.16
C PHE A 34 17.75 -4.42 5.79
N LEU A 35 17.93 -5.28 4.80
CA LEU A 35 17.38 -5.07 3.47
C LEU A 35 16.03 -5.76 3.37
N ASN A 36 14.99 -4.99 3.06
CA ASN A 36 13.67 -5.51 2.76
C ASN A 36 13.29 -5.23 1.31
N PHE A 37 12.87 -6.28 0.60
CA PHE A 37 12.34 -6.14 -0.75
C PHE A 37 10.84 -5.86 -0.66
N ILE A 38 10.40 -4.79 -1.32
CA ILE A 38 9.00 -4.40 -1.34
C ILE A 38 8.32 -5.10 -2.51
N TYR A 39 7.31 -5.90 -2.21
CA TYR A 39 6.49 -6.59 -3.21
C TYR A 39 5.04 -6.12 -3.12
N ASP A 40 4.36 -6.15 -4.25
CA ASP A 40 2.91 -6.12 -4.36
C ASP A 40 2.45 -7.10 -5.44
N CYS A 41 1.14 -7.27 -5.60
CA CYS A 41 0.57 -8.09 -6.69
C CYS A 41 -0.51 -7.30 -7.42
N ASP A 42 -0.78 -7.64 -8.67
CA ASP A 42 -1.96 -7.11 -9.35
C ASP A 42 -3.23 -7.45 -8.57
N PRO A 43 -4.23 -6.55 -8.53
CA PRO A 43 -5.44 -6.80 -7.78
C PRO A 43 -6.13 -8.10 -8.19
N MET A 44 -6.58 -8.86 -7.18
CA MET A 44 -7.33 -10.08 -7.44
C MET A 44 -8.67 -9.77 -8.12
N LYS A 45 -9.14 -10.73 -8.92
CA LYS A 45 -10.46 -10.64 -9.58
C LYS A 45 -11.60 -11.09 -8.68
N GLN A 46 -11.28 -11.78 -7.59
CA GLN A 46 -12.20 -12.40 -6.64
C GLN A 46 -11.48 -12.57 -5.30
N ILE A 47 -12.21 -12.42 -4.19
CA ILE A 47 -11.72 -12.57 -2.81
C ILE A 47 -12.61 -13.49 -1.96
N VAL A 48 -13.67 -14.05 -2.53
CA VAL A 48 -14.61 -14.99 -1.89
C VAL A 48 -14.77 -16.23 -2.76
N TRP A 49 -14.71 -17.43 -2.17
CA TRP A 49 -15.00 -18.72 -2.81
C TRP A 49 -15.86 -19.54 -1.87
N ASP A 50 -17.12 -19.80 -2.23
CA ASP A 50 -18.09 -20.50 -1.40
C ASP A 50 -18.20 -19.91 0.02
N ASN A 51 -17.61 -20.59 1.02
CA ASN A 51 -17.56 -20.19 2.42
C ASN A 51 -16.18 -19.69 2.88
N VAL A 52 -15.26 -19.46 1.94
CA VAL A 52 -13.89 -18.97 2.18
C VAL A 52 -13.78 -17.53 1.72
N VAL A 53 -13.20 -16.67 2.57
CA VAL A 53 -12.94 -15.26 2.26
C VAL A 53 -11.49 -14.91 2.55
N LEU A 54 -10.86 -14.18 1.65
CA LEU A 54 -9.54 -13.58 1.85
C LEU A 54 -9.71 -12.14 2.33
N ILE A 55 -8.93 -11.74 3.33
CA ILE A 55 -8.88 -10.38 3.88
C ILE A 55 -7.42 -9.95 4.10
N GLY A 56 -7.21 -8.65 4.28
CA GLY A 56 -5.87 -8.10 4.56
C GLY A 56 -4.86 -8.38 3.45
N ASP A 57 -3.58 -8.53 3.81
CA ASP A 57 -2.51 -8.76 2.82
C ASP A 57 -2.69 -10.06 2.02
N ALA A 58 -3.48 -11.03 2.49
CA ALA A 58 -3.85 -12.20 1.70
C ALA A 58 -4.80 -11.84 0.54
N ALA A 59 -5.59 -10.78 0.70
CA ALA A 59 -6.51 -10.26 -0.31
C ALA A 59 -5.87 -9.18 -1.21
N HIS A 60 -4.99 -8.34 -0.66
CA HIS A 60 -4.51 -7.13 -1.32
C HIS A 60 -3.09 -6.75 -0.89
N PRO A 61 -2.07 -7.59 -1.17
CA PRO A 61 -0.68 -7.24 -0.88
C PRO A 61 -0.32 -5.95 -1.62
N THR A 62 0.19 -4.97 -0.87
CA THR A 62 0.38 -3.59 -1.35
C THR A 62 1.74 -3.05 -0.93
N THR A 63 2.31 -2.15 -1.73
CA THR A 63 3.51 -1.43 -1.30
C THR A 63 3.19 -0.51 -0.11
N PRO A 64 4.16 -0.14 0.74
CA PRO A 64 3.90 0.68 1.93
C PRO A 64 3.64 2.16 1.59
N HIS A 65 3.79 2.59 0.34
CA HIS A 65 3.89 4.00 -0.04
C HIS A 65 2.57 4.78 0.07
N GLY A 66 1.44 4.06 0.06
CA GLY A 66 0.10 4.58 0.38
C GLY A 66 -0.25 4.54 1.87
N LEU A 67 0.58 3.93 2.72
CA LEU A 67 0.46 3.95 4.20
C LEU A 67 -0.89 3.44 4.75
N ARG A 68 -1.48 2.43 4.10
CA ARG A 68 -2.87 2.03 4.37
C ARG A 68 -3.13 0.53 4.58
N SER A 69 -2.16 -0.38 4.42
CA SER A 69 -2.39 -1.84 4.53
C SER A 69 -3.14 -2.23 5.83
N THR A 70 -2.71 -1.73 6.99
CA THR A 70 -3.40 -1.98 8.27
C THR A 70 -4.83 -1.46 8.26
N ASN A 71 -5.05 -0.23 7.79
CA ASN A 71 -6.38 0.37 7.68
C ASN A 71 -7.28 -0.44 6.73
N MET A 72 -6.74 -0.94 5.62
CA MET A 72 -7.45 -1.78 4.65
C MET A 72 -7.89 -3.10 5.30
N SER A 73 -7.00 -3.74 6.05
CA SER A 73 -7.27 -4.99 6.77
C SER A 73 -8.34 -4.82 7.85
N ILE A 74 -8.27 -3.73 8.62
CA ILE A 74 -9.28 -3.39 9.64
C ILE A 74 -10.65 -3.14 8.98
N LEU A 75 -10.67 -2.40 7.86
CA LEU A 75 -11.90 -2.15 7.10
C LEU A 75 -12.50 -3.43 6.52
N ASP A 76 -11.67 -4.39 6.09
CA ASP A 76 -12.17 -5.70 5.64
C ASP A 76 -12.90 -6.41 6.79
N ALA A 77 -12.29 -6.50 7.97
CA ALA A 77 -12.90 -7.14 9.12
C ALA A 77 -14.22 -6.44 9.52
N ALA A 78 -14.23 -5.11 9.53
CA ALA A 78 -15.41 -4.33 9.88
C ALA A 78 -16.56 -4.52 8.87
N VAL A 79 -16.28 -4.49 7.57
CA VAL A 79 -17.30 -4.69 6.54
C VAL A 79 -17.79 -6.14 6.53
N LEU A 80 -16.88 -7.11 6.66
CA LEU A 80 -17.24 -8.53 6.75
C LEU A 80 -18.17 -8.79 7.93
N GLY A 81 -17.83 -8.28 9.12
CA GLY A 81 -18.65 -8.40 10.32
C GLY A 81 -20.05 -7.84 10.13
N LYS A 82 -20.17 -6.65 9.54
CA LYS A 82 -21.48 -6.02 9.26
C LYS A 82 -22.29 -6.77 8.20
N CYS A 83 -21.66 -7.30 7.16
CA CYS A 83 -22.36 -8.13 6.17
C CYS A 83 -22.89 -9.41 6.82
N LEU A 84 -22.08 -10.07 7.65
CA LEU A 84 -22.50 -11.27 8.39
C LEU A 84 -23.65 -10.98 9.37
N GLU A 85 -23.60 -9.85 10.07
CA GLU A 85 -24.67 -9.38 10.96
C GLU A 85 -25.98 -9.12 10.20
N LYS A 86 -25.91 -8.39 9.08
CA LYS A 86 -27.06 -8.02 8.24
C LYS A 86 -27.82 -9.22 7.70
N TRP A 87 -27.11 -10.21 7.16
CA TRP A 87 -27.71 -11.36 6.48
C TRP A 87 -28.03 -12.53 7.41
N GLY A 88 -27.29 -12.63 8.52
CA GLY A 88 -27.38 -13.73 9.47
C GLY A 88 -26.81 -15.06 8.95
N PRO A 89 -26.69 -16.08 9.83
CA PRO A 89 -25.97 -17.31 9.53
C PRO A 89 -26.62 -18.18 8.44
N LYS A 90 -27.93 -18.00 8.19
CA LYS A 90 -28.65 -18.77 7.15
C LYS A 90 -28.37 -18.27 5.73
N ASN A 91 -27.87 -17.04 5.58
CA ASN A 91 -27.64 -16.41 4.28
C ASN A 91 -26.15 -16.03 4.10
N LEU A 92 -25.25 -16.95 4.52
CA LEU A 92 -23.80 -16.72 4.48
C LEU A 92 -23.30 -16.36 3.07
N ALA A 93 -23.79 -17.04 2.03
CA ALA A 93 -23.39 -16.75 0.65
C ALA A 93 -23.68 -15.30 0.25
N SER A 94 -24.88 -14.79 0.57
CA SER A 94 -25.26 -13.40 0.32
C SER A 94 -24.43 -12.41 1.12
N ALA A 95 -24.06 -12.75 2.36
CA ALA A 95 -23.17 -11.94 3.18
C ALA A 95 -21.77 -11.79 2.56
N LEU A 96 -21.19 -12.91 2.10
CA LEU A 96 -19.86 -12.91 1.50
C LEU A 96 -19.86 -12.25 0.11
N GLU A 97 -20.92 -12.43 -0.67
CA GLU A 97 -21.10 -11.74 -1.95
C GLU A 97 -21.19 -10.21 -1.76
N GLU A 98 -21.98 -9.74 -0.79
CA GLU A 98 -22.05 -8.31 -0.47
C GLU A 98 -20.68 -7.79 0.00
N TYR A 99 -19.99 -8.51 0.90
CA TYR A 99 -18.64 -8.17 1.34
C TYR A 99 -17.68 -7.97 0.14
N GLN A 100 -17.65 -8.94 -0.78
CA GLN A 100 -16.79 -8.88 -1.96
C GLN A 100 -17.14 -7.67 -2.84
N SER A 101 -18.42 -7.44 -3.09
CA SER A 101 -18.89 -6.32 -3.93
C SER A 101 -18.45 -4.95 -3.39
N ILE A 102 -18.35 -4.82 -2.07
CA ILE A 102 -17.93 -3.59 -1.39
C ILE A 102 -16.41 -3.46 -1.38
N ARG A 103 -15.70 -4.53 -0.98
CA ARG A 103 -14.27 -4.44 -0.64
C ARG A 103 -13.35 -4.57 -1.84
N LEU A 104 -13.64 -5.49 -2.78
CA LEU A 104 -12.79 -5.75 -3.93
C LEU A 104 -12.46 -4.51 -4.78
N PRO A 105 -13.44 -3.67 -5.21
CA PRO A 105 -13.11 -2.48 -6.01
C PRO A 105 -12.33 -1.42 -5.21
N VAL A 106 -12.54 -1.35 -3.89
CA VAL A 106 -11.86 -0.38 -3.02
C VAL A 106 -10.39 -0.76 -2.86
N THR A 107 -10.12 -1.99 -2.44
CA THR A 107 -8.75 -2.47 -2.20
C THR A 107 -7.94 -2.52 -3.50
N SER A 108 -8.58 -2.89 -4.62
CA SER A 108 -7.94 -2.87 -5.95
C SER A 108 -7.39 -1.49 -6.33
N LYS A 109 -8.23 -0.44 -6.21
CA LYS A 109 -7.80 0.94 -6.50
C LYS A 109 -6.70 1.39 -5.54
N GLN A 110 -6.76 0.94 -4.29
CA GLN A 110 -5.78 1.29 -3.27
C GLN A 110 -4.41 0.64 -3.51
N VAL A 111 -4.36 -0.63 -3.89
CA VAL A 111 -3.12 -1.32 -4.28
C VAL A 111 -2.45 -0.60 -5.44
N LEU A 112 -3.20 -0.35 -6.52
CA LEU A 112 -2.67 0.30 -7.73
C LEU A 112 -2.17 1.73 -7.46
N HIS A 113 -2.90 2.50 -6.66
CA HIS A 113 -2.46 3.84 -6.29
C HIS A 113 -1.20 3.79 -5.41
N SER A 114 -1.14 2.87 -4.43
CA SER A 114 0.07 2.70 -3.61
C SER A 114 1.29 2.32 -4.46
N ARG A 115 1.12 1.40 -5.42
CA ARG A 115 2.16 1.05 -6.40
C ARG A 115 2.63 2.27 -7.18
N ARG A 116 1.70 3.07 -7.67
CA ARG A 116 2.01 4.29 -8.43
C ARG A 116 2.82 5.27 -7.58
N LEU A 117 2.37 5.56 -6.35
CA LEU A 117 3.12 6.40 -5.42
C LEU A 117 4.52 5.86 -5.15
N GLY A 118 4.67 4.53 -5.01
CA GLY A 118 5.98 3.91 -4.81
C GLY A 118 6.93 4.13 -5.99
N ARG A 119 6.42 4.01 -7.22
CA ARG A 119 7.20 4.31 -8.43
C ARG A 119 7.59 5.78 -8.50
N VAL A 120 6.67 6.71 -8.23
CA VAL A 120 7.00 8.16 -8.21
C VAL A 120 8.07 8.47 -7.16
N LYS A 121 7.87 8.03 -5.91
CA LYS A 121 8.78 8.32 -4.78
C LYS A 121 10.18 7.73 -4.93
N GLN A 122 10.31 6.63 -5.67
CA GLN A 122 11.60 6.00 -5.97
C GLN A 122 12.23 6.53 -7.27
N GLY A 123 11.58 7.51 -7.93
CA GLY A 123 12.00 8.00 -9.23
C GLY A 123 12.04 6.90 -10.28
N LEU A 124 11.12 5.95 -10.27
CA LEU A 124 11.00 4.94 -11.31
C LEU A 124 10.17 5.48 -12.49
N CYS A 125 10.44 4.97 -13.69
CA CYS A 125 9.69 5.37 -14.88
C CYS A 125 8.22 4.94 -14.80
N LEU A 126 7.33 5.83 -15.23
CA LEU A 126 5.91 5.60 -15.38
C LEU A 126 5.53 5.89 -16.85
N PRO A 127 4.60 5.14 -17.45
CA PRO A 127 4.27 5.26 -18.87
C PRO A 127 3.59 6.59 -19.22
N ASP A 128 2.95 7.23 -18.23
CA ASP A 128 2.11 8.43 -18.36
C ASP A 128 2.84 9.72 -17.98
N ARG A 129 4.12 9.66 -17.58
CA ARG A 129 4.87 10.84 -17.13
C ARG A 129 6.38 10.71 -17.27
N MET A 130 7.07 11.84 -17.27
CA MET A 130 8.51 11.87 -17.04
C MET A 130 8.85 11.42 -15.61
N ARG A 131 10.10 10.98 -15.44
CA ARG A 131 10.67 10.61 -14.14
C ARG A 131 10.50 11.78 -13.18
N PHE A 132 10.01 11.49 -11.97
CA PHE A 132 9.84 12.51 -10.94
C PHE A 132 11.20 13.06 -10.52
N ASP A 133 11.31 14.39 -10.54
CA ASP A 133 12.47 15.14 -10.07
C ASP A 133 12.04 16.01 -8.89
N PRO A 134 12.53 15.75 -7.66
CA PRO A 134 12.14 16.52 -6.49
C PRO A 134 12.58 17.99 -6.56
N GLU A 135 13.65 18.32 -7.28
CA GLU A 135 14.15 19.70 -7.41
C GLU A 135 13.32 20.52 -8.40
N ALA A 136 12.62 19.85 -9.33
CA ALA A 136 11.77 20.46 -10.33
C ALA A 136 10.28 20.13 -10.15
N ALA A 137 9.88 19.62 -8.98
CA ALA A 137 8.54 19.15 -8.71
C ALA A 137 7.50 20.28 -8.84
N SER A 138 6.44 20.02 -9.61
CA SER A 138 5.35 20.99 -9.75
C SER A 138 4.39 20.95 -8.55
N PRO A 139 3.51 21.96 -8.39
CA PRO A 139 2.42 21.90 -7.41
C PRO A 139 1.53 20.67 -7.58
N GLU A 140 1.27 20.24 -8.82
CA GLU A 140 0.47 19.06 -9.14
C GLU A 140 1.18 17.77 -8.71
N ASP A 141 2.50 17.68 -8.88
CA ASP A 141 3.30 16.58 -8.33
C ASP A 141 3.21 16.52 -6.80
N CYS A 142 3.35 17.69 -6.16
CA CYS A 142 3.22 17.79 -4.71
C CYS A 142 1.83 17.37 -4.24
N GLU A 143 0.78 17.77 -4.96
CA GLU A 143 -0.60 17.39 -4.67
C GLU A 143 -0.79 15.88 -4.83
N GLU A 144 -0.37 15.30 -5.94
CA GLU A 144 -0.47 13.88 -6.22
C GLU A 144 0.14 13.00 -5.12
N LEU A 145 1.27 13.44 -4.54
CA LEU A 145 1.96 12.71 -3.47
C LEU A 145 1.25 12.79 -2.11
N GLN A 146 0.22 13.62 -1.96
CA GLN A 146 -0.51 13.76 -0.70
C GLN A 146 -1.33 12.52 -0.38
N GLN A 147 -1.22 12.04 0.86
CA GLN A 147 -1.96 10.86 1.33
C GLN A 147 -3.48 11.02 1.23
N LYS A 148 -4.00 12.25 1.30
CA LYS A 148 -5.44 12.53 1.17
C LYS A 148 -6.02 12.07 -0.19
N ASN A 149 -5.17 11.93 -1.21
CA ASN A 149 -5.54 11.52 -2.56
C ASN A 149 -5.62 9.99 -2.73
N MET A 150 -5.33 9.25 -1.66
CA MET A 150 -5.54 7.82 -1.62
C MET A 150 -7.01 7.48 -1.93
N PRO A 151 -7.31 6.61 -2.92
CA PRO A 151 -8.67 6.20 -3.20
C PRO A 151 -9.45 5.78 -1.95
N PHE A 152 -10.63 6.36 -1.79
CA PHE A 152 -11.50 6.17 -0.62
C PHE A 152 -10.82 6.60 0.69
N PHE A 153 -10.14 7.76 0.71
CA PHE A 153 -9.43 8.24 1.90
C PHE A 153 -10.37 8.45 3.09
N ALA A 154 -11.39 9.29 2.90
CA ALA A 154 -12.33 9.71 3.95
C ALA A 154 -13.51 8.74 4.14
N CYS A 155 -14.07 8.20 3.05
CA CYS A 155 -15.15 7.22 3.08
C CYS A 155 -14.86 6.07 2.12
N ALA A 156 -14.90 4.84 2.63
CA ALA A 156 -15.24 3.68 1.82
C ALA A 156 -16.77 3.68 1.60
N PRO A 157 -17.28 3.09 0.50
CA PRO A 157 -18.72 2.88 0.36
C PRO A 157 -19.20 2.09 1.58
N LEU A 158 -20.00 2.75 2.42
CA LEU A 158 -20.63 2.10 3.56
C LEU A 158 -21.85 1.34 3.04
N ILE A 159 -22.13 0.23 3.72
CA ILE A 159 -23.31 -0.61 3.53
C ILE A 159 -24.53 0.30 3.44
N VAL A 160 -25.27 0.18 2.34
CA VAL A 160 -26.63 0.73 2.27
C VAL A 160 -27.44 -0.10 3.26
N GLY A 161 -27.78 0.53 4.39
CA GLY A 161 -28.68 -0.01 5.41
C GLY A 161 -30.08 -0.20 4.86
#